data_AF-A0A3G1K0N3-F1
#
_entry.id   AF-A0A3G1K0N3-F1
#
_cell.length_a   1.000
_cell.length_b   1.000
_cell.length_c   1.000
_cell.angle_alpha   90.00
_cell.angle_beta   90.00
_cell.angle_gamma   90.00
#
_symmetry.space_group_name_H-M   'P 1'
#
loop_
_entity.id
_entity.type
_entity.pdbx_description
1 polymer ?
#
loop_
_entity_poly.entity_id
_entity_poly.type
_entity_poly.pdbx_seq_one_letter_code
_entity_poly.pdbx_strand_id
1 'polypeptide(L)'
;THTPIITSSDCEGAGQVFTVSSNASKQSGQKSNPHTEAQVEHFFRNPKYLTVSAQLHLEALAQAVEKVWTLSPAFRAEHSDTPRHLSEFYMLEAELCFVEDMASVMHLVERMLRTVAINLSSSSLGRELAQSKHWLDMPAAEHVPRSSDQDLLQKRWKGMAAENWPRITYHHAIQHL
;
A
#
# COMPACT_ATOMS: atom_id res chain seq x y z
N THR A 1 -7.75 8.30 -11.33
CA THR A 1 -6.67 9.31 -11.26
C THR A 1 -5.37 8.58 -11.37
N HIS A 2 -4.41 9.01 -12.19
CA HIS A 2 -3.10 8.36 -12.29
C HIS A 2 -2.03 9.35 -11.86
N THR A 3 -1.30 9.01 -10.81
CA THR A 3 -0.20 9.80 -10.29
C THR A 3 1.12 9.33 -10.89
N PRO A 4 2.15 10.18 -10.93
CA PRO A 4 3.46 9.77 -11.43
C PRO A 4 4.08 8.65 -10.59
N ILE A 5 4.63 7.64 -11.26
CA ILE A 5 5.39 6.55 -10.62
C ILE A 5 6.85 6.96 -10.37
N ILE A 6 7.44 7.70 -11.31
CA ILE A 6 8.80 8.22 -11.18
C ILE A 6 8.75 9.57 -10.47
N THR A 7 9.42 9.68 -9.33
CA THR A 7 9.36 10.83 -8.43
C THR A 7 10.76 11.27 -7.99
N SER A 8 10.87 12.50 -7.47
CA SER A 8 12.07 12.98 -6.74
C SER A 8 11.89 12.98 -5.22
N SER A 9 10.74 12.56 -4.73
CA SER A 9 10.42 12.52 -3.31
C SER A 9 10.12 11.09 -2.89
N ASP A 10 10.59 10.72 -1.71
CA ASP A 10 10.25 9.48 -1.04
C ASP A 10 8.90 9.54 -0.33
N CYS A 11 8.14 10.64 -0.43
CA CYS A 11 6.84 10.95 0.20
C CYS A 11 6.76 10.82 1.73
N GLU A 12 7.18 9.68 2.29
CA GLU A 12 7.09 9.30 3.70
C GLU A 12 8.33 9.69 4.52
N GLY A 13 9.43 10.14 3.88
CA GLY A 13 10.60 10.72 4.54
C GLY A 13 11.49 9.75 5.34
N ALA A 14 11.22 8.43 5.32
CA ALA A 14 11.91 7.47 6.20
C ALA A 14 12.25 6.11 5.55
N GLY A 15 11.88 5.89 4.28
CA GLY A 15 12.01 4.59 3.61
C GLY A 15 13.19 4.48 2.63
N GLN A 16 13.73 3.27 2.46
CA GLN A 16 14.62 2.97 1.34
C GLN A 16 13.82 2.95 0.03
N VAL A 17 14.32 3.63 -1.01
CA VAL A 17 13.65 3.78 -2.31
C VAL A 17 14.47 3.18 -3.47
N PHE A 18 13.79 2.63 -4.47
CA PHE A 18 14.44 2.18 -5.70
C PHE A 18 14.84 3.38 -6.55
N THR A 19 16.10 3.45 -6.98
CA THR A 19 16.61 4.52 -7.86
C THR A 19 16.44 4.13 -9.33
N VAL A 20 15.91 5.06 -10.13
CA VAL A 20 15.73 4.91 -11.58
C VAL A 20 16.85 5.64 -12.30
N SER A 21 17.57 4.93 -13.17
CA SER A 21 18.66 5.48 -14.00
C SER A 21 18.57 5.00 -15.45
N SER A 22 19.04 5.81 -16.40
CA SER A 22 19.09 5.46 -17.83
C SER A 22 20.47 4.92 -18.19
N ASN A 23 20.56 3.94 -19.08
CA ASN A 23 21.84 3.41 -19.55
C ASN A 23 22.73 4.45 -20.27
N ALA A 24 22.15 5.55 -20.75
CA ALA A 24 22.92 6.66 -21.32
C ALA A 24 23.89 7.30 -20.30
N SER A 25 23.55 7.27 -19.01
CA SER A 25 24.42 7.76 -17.93
C SER A 25 25.66 6.90 -17.70
N LYS A 26 25.73 5.70 -18.32
CA LYS A 26 26.89 4.80 -18.29
C LYS A 26 27.77 4.92 -19.54
N GLN A 27 27.30 5.61 -20.58
CA GLN A 27 28.00 5.74 -21.87
C GLN A 27 28.73 7.07 -22.05
N SER A 28 28.75 7.96 -21.06
CA SER A 28 29.77 9.01 -20.98
C SER A 28 31.11 8.36 -20.62
N GLY A 29 31.67 7.63 -21.57
CA GLY A 29 33.03 7.12 -21.52
C GLY A 29 33.99 8.30 -21.46
N GLN A 30 34.40 8.67 -20.25
CA GLN A 30 35.65 9.36 -20.06
C GLN A 30 36.60 8.41 -19.35
N LYS A 31 37.73 8.18 -20.00
CA LYS A 31 38.99 7.83 -19.33
C LYS A 31 39.23 8.91 -18.27
N SER A 32 38.72 8.74 -17.07
CA SER A 32 38.96 9.70 -15.99
C SER A 32 40.27 9.34 -15.32
N ASN A 33 41.12 10.35 -15.19
CA ASN A 33 42.16 10.37 -14.17
C ASN A 33 41.56 9.91 -12.83
N PRO A 34 42.32 9.18 -11.98
CA PRO A 34 41.86 8.71 -10.67
C PRO A 34 41.49 9.82 -9.67
N HIS A 35 41.59 11.09 -10.05
CA HIS A 35 41.28 12.27 -9.23
C HIS A 35 40.02 13.04 -9.66
N THR A 36 39.26 12.56 -10.64
CA THR A 36 38.03 13.23 -11.10
C THR A 36 36.85 12.29 -10.91
N GLU A 37 36.00 12.61 -9.92
CA GLU A 37 34.71 11.95 -9.74
C GLU A 37 33.92 12.04 -11.06
N ALA A 38 33.57 10.89 -11.63
CA ALA A 38 32.78 10.85 -12.86
C ALA A 38 31.42 11.50 -12.60
N GLN A 39 31.13 12.60 -13.31
CA GLN A 39 29.81 13.24 -13.24
C GLN A 39 28.77 12.28 -13.84
N VAL A 40 27.88 11.76 -12.99
CA VAL A 40 26.76 10.92 -13.43
C VAL A 40 25.71 11.81 -14.10
N GLU A 41 25.56 11.70 -15.42
CA GLU A 41 24.51 12.43 -16.14
C GLU A 41 23.14 11.75 -15.92
N HIS A 42 22.30 12.31 -15.07
CA HIS A 42 20.95 11.79 -14.84
C HIS A 42 19.99 12.21 -15.97
N PHE A 43 19.18 11.27 -16.47
CA PHE A 43 18.16 11.55 -17.49
C PHE A 43 17.21 12.72 -17.10
N PHE A 44 16.81 12.78 -15.82
CA PHE A 44 15.95 13.84 -15.28
C PHE A 44 16.74 14.95 -14.58
N ARG A 45 18.02 15.15 -14.94
CA ARG A 45 18.97 16.12 -14.35
C ARG A 45 19.36 15.87 -12.89
N ASN A 46 18.46 15.25 -12.12
CA ASN A 46 18.62 14.84 -10.73
C ASN A 46 18.24 13.35 -10.58
N PRO A 47 18.67 12.68 -9.49
CA PRO A 47 18.20 11.35 -9.14
C PRO A 47 16.67 11.28 -9.10
N LYS A 48 16.14 10.14 -9.56
CA LYS A 48 14.71 9.83 -9.49
C LYS A 48 14.50 8.44 -8.93
N TYR A 49 13.33 8.24 -8.36
CA TYR A 49 12.97 7.06 -7.62
C TYR A 49 11.63 6.51 -8.08
N LEU A 50 11.38 5.24 -7.80
CA LEU A 50 10.03 4.69 -7.84
C LEU A 50 9.28 5.12 -6.58
N THR A 51 8.04 5.56 -6.76
CA THR A 51 7.25 6.13 -5.66
C THR A 51 6.89 5.09 -4.60
N VAL A 52 6.95 5.49 -3.33
CA VAL A 52 6.42 4.69 -2.23
C VAL A 52 4.95 4.99 -1.95
N SER A 53 4.45 6.15 -2.41
CA SER A 53 3.09 6.64 -2.17
C SER A 53 2.67 7.70 -3.18
N ALA A 54 1.37 7.78 -3.50
CA ALA A 54 0.80 8.85 -4.32
C ALA A 54 0.28 10.03 -3.49
N GLN A 55 0.33 9.96 -2.15
CA GLN A 55 -0.33 10.87 -1.22
C GLN A 55 -0.13 12.35 -1.57
N LEU A 56 1.12 12.81 -1.70
CA LEU A 56 1.42 14.23 -1.98
C LEU A 56 0.82 14.72 -3.32
N HIS A 57 0.76 13.85 -4.33
CA HIS A 57 0.13 14.19 -5.61
C HIS A 57 -1.39 14.24 -5.49
N LEU A 58 -1.98 13.35 -4.68
CA LEU A 58 -3.40 13.35 -4.40
C LEU A 58 -3.81 14.57 -3.57
N GLU A 59 -3.04 14.97 -2.57
CA GLU A 59 -3.28 16.19 -1.77
C GLU A 59 -3.36 17.42 -2.68
N ALA A 60 -2.42 17.56 -3.62
CA ALA A 60 -2.43 18.65 -4.59
C ALA A 60 -3.67 18.64 -5.49
N LEU A 61 -4.09 17.46 -5.97
CA LEU A 61 -5.27 17.34 -6.82
C LEU A 61 -6.58 17.53 -6.05
N ALA A 62 -6.63 17.06 -4.80
CA ALA A 62 -7.81 17.18 -3.93
C ALA A 62 -8.22 18.64 -3.75
N GLN A 63 -7.27 19.58 -3.73
CA GLN A 63 -7.58 21.02 -3.66
C GLN A 63 -8.47 21.52 -4.81
N ALA A 64 -8.48 20.84 -5.96
CA ALA A 64 -9.27 21.24 -7.13
C ALA A 64 -10.62 20.50 -7.24
N VAL A 65 -10.70 19.25 -6.77
CA VAL A 65 -11.87 18.37 -6.99
C VAL A 65 -12.40 17.72 -5.72
N GLU A 66 -11.91 18.15 -4.56
CA GLU A 66 -12.29 17.80 -3.18
C GLU A 66 -12.06 16.36 -2.75
N LYS A 67 -12.35 15.37 -3.61
CA LYS A 67 -12.26 13.94 -3.29
C LYS A 67 -11.58 13.22 -4.44
N VAL A 68 -10.43 12.63 -4.15
CA VAL A 68 -9.64 11.91 -5.14
C VAL A 68 -9.23 10.55 -4.60
N TRP A 69 -9.01 9.61 -5.51
CA TRP A 69 -8.41 8.34 -5.17
C TRP A 69 -7.57 7.81 -6.32
N THR A 70 -6.68 6.89 -6.01
CA THR A 70 -5.89 6.13 -6.98
C THR A 70 -5.70 4.69 -6.51
N LEU A 71 -5.64 3.76 -7.46
CA LEU A 71 -5.12 2.41 -7.24
C LEU A 71 -3.86 2.32 -8.10
N SER A 72 -2.69 2.47 -7.48
CA SER A 72 -1.41 2.61 -8.18
C SER A 72 -0.35 1.70 -7.59
N PRO A 73 0.62 1.25 -8.41
CA PRO A 73 1.78 0.53 -7.90
C PRO A 73 2.62 1.45 -7.02
N ALA A 74 3.14 0.88 -5.94
CA ALA A 74 4.05 1.48 -5.00
C ALA A 74 5.20 0.53 -4.73
N PHE A 75 6.36 1.09 -4.39
CA PHE A 75 7.60 0.33 -4.32
C PHE A 75 8.34 0.62 -3.01
N ARG A 76 8.80 -0.43 -2.34
CA ARG A 76 9.63 -0.30 -1.12
C ARG A 76 10.92 -1.08 -1.31
N ALA A 77 12.05 -0.41 -1.13
CA ALA A 77 13.37 -1.04 -1.29
C ALA A 77 13.93 -1.61 0.01
N GLU A 78 13.09 -1.77 1.03
CA GLU A 78 13.48 -2.37 2.30
C GLU A 78 13.96 -3.81 2.11
N HIS A 79 15.08 -4.16 2.73
CA HIS A 79 15.60 -5.53 2.73
C HIS A 79 14.81 -6.41 3.72
N SER A 80 13.60 -6.80 3.32
CA SER A 80 12.66 -7.60 4.13
C SER A 80 12.22 -8.85 3.36
N ASP A 81 12.72 -10.02 3.76
CA ASP A 81 12.33 -11.31 3.20
C ASP A 81 11.37 -12.02 4.18
N THR A 82 10.09 -11.65 4.09
CA THR A 82 9.03 -12.26 4.89
C THR A 82 7.81 -12.50 4.00
N PRO A 83 6.92 -13.46 4.33
CA PRO A 83 5.76 -13.79 3.50
C PRO A 83 4.70 -12.67 3.40
N ARG A 84 4.91 -11.52 4.05
CA ARG A 84 3.99 -10.38 4.09
C ARG A 84 4.56 -9.09 3.49
N HIS A 85 5.84 -9.06 3.11
CA HIS A 85 6.46 -7.88 2.53
C HIS A 85 6.71 -8.11 1.04
N LEU A 86 6.35 -7.12 0.23
CA LEU A 86 6.56 -7.11 -1.21
C LEU A 86 7.31 -5.82 -1.57
N SER A 87 8.29 -5.92 -2.47
CA SER A 87 8.98 -4.74 -3.00
C SER A 87 8.15 -3.94 -4.00
N GLU A 88 7.14 -4.58 -4.60
CA GLU A 88 6.14 -3.96 -5.48
C GLU A 88 4.75 -4.45 -5.06
N PHE A 89 3.83 -3.51 -4.86
CA PHE A 89 2.45 -3.81 -4.49
C PHE A 89 1.54 -2.67 -4.95
N TYR A 90 0.23 -2.90 -4.95
CA TYR A 90 -0.74 -1.87 -5.28
C TYR A 90 -1.29 -1.23 -4.01
N MET A 91 -1.31 0.10 -3.99
CA MET A 91 -1.96 0.87 -2.93
C MET A 91 -3.23 1.53 -3.46
N LEU A 92 -4.30 1.37 -2.68
CA LEU A 92 -5.50 2.19 -2.81
C LEU A 92 -5.37 3.37 -1.86
N GLU A 93 -5.13 4.55 -2.41
CA GLU A 93 -4.97 5.79 -1.65
C GLU A 93 -6.12 6.74 -2.00
N ALA A 94 -6.65 7.43 -0.99
CA ALA A 94 -7.74 8.38 -1.16
C ALA A 94 -7.46 9.62 -0.31
N GLU A 95 -7.71 10.79 -0.91
CA GLU A 95 -7.61 12.09 -0.23
C GLU A 95 -8.93 12.84 -0.26
N LEU A 96 -9.25 13.50 0.85
CA LEU A 96 -10.49 14.22 1.07
C LEU A 96 -10.24 15.60 1.66
N CYS A 97 -10.77 16.63 1.00
CA CYS A 97 -10.84 17.98 1.54
C CYS A 97 -12.02 18.14 2.51
N PHE A 98 -11.95 19.20 3.32
CA PHE A 98 -13.00 19.58 4.28
C PHE A 98 -13.32 18.51 5.33
N VAL A 99 -12.32 17.72 5.70
CA VAL A 99 -12.38 16.79 6.82
C VAL A 99 -12.08 17.54 8.11
N GLU A 100 -13.07 17.65 9.00
CA GLU A 100 -12.91 18.32 10.30
C GLU A 100 -12.34 17.39 11.38
N ASP A 101 -12.61 16.08 11.26
CA ASP A 101 -12.19 15.08 12.24
C ASP A 101 -11.86 13.72 11.59
N MET A 102 -11.21 12.86 12.38
CA MET A 102 -10.88 11.49 11.96
C MET A 102 -12.11 10.59 11.78
N ALA A 103 -13.28 10.95 12.32
CA ALA A 103 -14.48 10.12 12.20
C ALA A 103 -14.92 10.02 10.74
N SER A 104 -14.80 11.11 9.97
CA SER A 104 -15.09 11.11 8.53
C SER A 104 -14.22 10.12 7.75
N VAL A 105 -12.92 10.08 8.03
CA VAL A 105 -11.97 9.14 7.39
C VAL A 105 -12.26 7.70 7.83
N MET A 106 -12.48 7.48 9.13
CA MET A 106 -12.82 6.15 9.66
C MET A 106 -14.13 5.61 9.06
N HIS A 107 -15.17 6.44 8.92
CA HIS A 107 -16.42 6.05 8.27
C HIS A 107 -16.21 5.65 6.80
N LEU A 108 -15.35 6.37 6.07
CA LEU A 108 -15.04 6.04 4.69
C LEU A 108 -14.37 4.67 4.57
N VAL A 109 -13.32 4.43 5.35
CA VAL A 109 -12.57 3.16 5.36
C VAL A 109 -13.49 2.00 5.76
N GLU A 110 -14.26 2.18 6.84
CA GLU A 110 -15.20 1.18 7.33
C GLU A 110 -16.25 0.82 6.26
N ARG A 111 -16.88 1.84 5.65
CA ARG A 111 -17.88 1.62 4.59
C ARG A 111 -17.27 0.92 3.38
N MET A 112 -16.08 1.32 2.95
CA MET A 112 -15.39 0.71 1.81
C MET A 112 -15.13 -0.78 2.06
N LEU A 113 -14.49 -1.12 3.19
CA LEU A 113 -14.15 -2.51 3.51
C LEU A 113 -15.40 -3.37 3.72
N ARG A 114 -16.43 -2.82 4.38
CA ARG A 114 -17.75 -3.45 4.53
C ARG A 114 -18.38 -3.77 3.19
N THR A 115 -18.43 -2.80 2.27
CA THR A 115 -19.02 -2.97 0.94
C THR A 115 -18.29 -4.07 0.16
N VAL A 116 -16.95 -4.07 0.19
CA VAL A 116 -16.16 -5.13 -0.46
C VAL A 116 -16.45 -6.49 0.15
N ALA A 117 -16.49 -6.62 1.48
CA ALA A 117 -16.78 -7.89 2.15
C ALA A 117 -18.18 -8.43 1.85
N ILE A 118 -19.21 -7.58 1.87
CA ILE A 118 -20.60 -7.96 1.56
C ILE A 118 -20.72 -8.40 0.09
N ASN A 119 -20.15 -7.63 -0.84
CA ASN A 119 -20.22 -7.94 -2.26
C ASN A 119 -19.44 -9.22 -2.58
N LEU A 120 -18.26 -9.40 -1.99
CA LEU A 120 -17.47 -10.61 -2.20
C LEU A 120 -18.19 -11.84 -1.64
N SER A 121 -18.67 -11.79 -0.39
CA SER A 121 -19.34 -12.93 0.26
C SER A 121 -20.65 -13.36 -0.41
N SER A 122 -21.36 -12.43 -1.07
CA SER A 122 -22.56 -12.73 -1.85
C SER A 122 -22.28 -13.16 -3.30
N SER A 123 -21.07 -12.92 -3.81
CA SER A 123 -20.68 -13.28 -5.18
C SER A 123 -20.48 -14.78 -5.39
N SER A 124 -20.49 -15.22 -6.66
CA SER A 124 -20.09 -16.60 -7.02
C SER A 124 -18.65 -16.89 -6.61
N LEU A 125 -17.73 -15.94 -6.85
CA LEU A 125 -16.34 -16.04 -6.44
C LEU A 125 -16.19 -16.21 -4.93
N GLY A 126 -16.97 -15.50 -4.12
CA GLY A 126 -16.95 -15.67 -2.66
C GLY A 126 -17.36 -17.07 -2.23
N ARG A 127 -18.36 -17.66 -2.90
CA ARG A 127 -18.77 -19.06 -2.65
C ARG A 127 -17.67 -20.04 -3.05
N GLU A 128 -17.02 -19.82 -4.19
CA GLU A 128 -15.89 -20.64 -4.64
C GLU A 128 -14.70 -20.53 -3.68
N LEU A 129 -14.36 -19.33 -3.22
CA LEU A 129 -13.30 -19.11 -2.24
C LEU A 129 -13.59 -19.79 -0.90
N ALA A 130 -14.84 -19.74 -0.43
CA ALA A 130 -15.24 -20.44 0.79
C ALA A 130 -15.20 -21.97 0.64
N GLN A 131 -15.39 -22.49 -0.57
CA GLN A 131 -15.33 -23.92 -0.87
C GLN A 131 -13.92 -24.41 -1.21
N SER A 132 -13.03 -23.50 -1.62
CA SER A 132 -11.65 -23.82 -1.95
C SER A 132 -10.96 -24.45 -0.74
N LYS A 133 -10.28 -25.57 -0.99
CA LYS A 133 -9.43 -26.26 0.00
C LYS A 133 -7.96 -25.86 -0.11
N HIS A 134 -7.59 -25.06 -1.12
CA HIS A 134 -6.18 -24.84 -1.45
C HIS A 134 -5.44 -23.91 -0.48
N TRP A 135 -6.18 -23.10 0.28
CA TRP A 135 -5.60 -22.26 1.33
C TRP A 135 -5.17 -23.06 2.57
N LEU A 136 -5.53 -24.36 2.64
CA LEU A 136 -5.20 -25.28 3.73
C LEU A 136 -3.72 -25.70 3.78
N ASP A 137 -2.98 -25.52 2.68
CA ASP A 137 -1.56 -25.94 2.57
C ASP A 137 -0.56 -24.79 2.84
N MET A 138 -1.04 -23.59 3.18
CA MET A 138 -0.16 -22.52 3.63
C MET A 138 0.37 -22.85 5.03
N PRO A 139 1.69 -22.75 5.30
CA PRO A 139 2.21 -22.98 6.63
C PRO A 139 1.54 -22.00 7.58
N ALA A 140 0.75 -22.53 8.51
CA ALA A 140 0.07 -21.75 9.52
C ALA A 140 1.12 -20.91 10.26
N ALA A 141 0.88 -19.61 10.42
CA ALA A 141 1.57 -18.88 11.48
C ALA A 141 1.32 -19.64 12.78
N GLU A 142 2.38 -19.98 13.51
CA GLU A 142 2.48 -21.06 14.53
C GLU A 142 1.44 -21.10 15.66
N HIS A 143 0.42 -20.22 15.67
CA HIS A 143 -0.50 -20.03 16.79
C HIS A 143 -1.99 -19.91 16.40
N VAL A 144 -2.41 -20.30 15.19
CA VAL A 144 -3.85 -20.26 14.82
C VAL A 144 -4.49 -21.64 14.97
N PRO A 145 -5.46 -21.84 15.89
CA PRO A 145 -6.19 -23.10 16.01
C PRO A 145 -6.94 -23.42 14.72
N ARG A 146 -6.78 -24.64 14.21
CA ARG A 146 -7.53 -25.20 13.07
C ARG A 146 -9.00 -25.45 13.44
N SER A 147 -9.78 -24.40 13.68
CA SER A 147 -11.24 -24.51 13.54
C SER A 147 -11.56 -24.83 12.09
N SER A 148 -12.66 -25.56 11.82
CA SER A 148 -13.18 -25.82 10.47
C SER A 148 -13.04 -24.57 9.61
N ASP A 149 -12.17 -24.69 8.64
CA ASP A 149 -11.41 -23.56 8.13
C ASP A 149 -12.36 -22.64 7.27
N GLN A 150 -13.41 -23.22 6.70
CA GLN A 150 -14.52 -22.49 6.07
C GLN A 150 -15.25 -21.55 7.05
N ASP A 151 -15.43 -21.96 8.30
CA ASP A 151 -16.08 -21.14 9.33
C ASP A 151 -15.22 -19.94 9.70
N LEU A 152 -13.88 -20.04 9.59
CA LEU A 152 -12.99 -18.93 9.87
C LEU A 152 -13.11 -17.81 8.83
N LEU A 153 -13.10 -18.14 7.54
CA LEU A 153 -13.26 -17.13 6.48
C LEU A 153 -14.63 -16.47 6.55
N GLN A 154 -15.69 -17.26 6.75
CA GLN A 154 -17.04 -16.75 6.87
C GLN A 154 -17.21 -15.89 8.14
N LYS A 155 -16.60 -16.28 9.26
CA LYS A 155 -16.55 -15.47 10.49
C LYS A 155 -15.81 -14.15 10.27
N ARG A 156 -14.68 -14.15 9.56
CA ARG A 156 -13.93 -12.93 9.22
C ARG A 156 -14.74 -11.99 8.35
N TRP A 157 -15.37 -12.49 7.29
CA TRP A 157 -16.25 -11.67 6.44
C TRP A 157 -17.45 -11.14 7.21
N LYS A 158 -18.06 -11.94 8.09
CA LYS A 158 -19.14 -11.47 8.98
C LYS A 158 -18.66 -10.35 9.92
N GLY A 159 -17.45 -10.47 10.47
CA GLY A 159 -16.82 -9.42 11.28
C GLY A 159 -16.60 -8.13 10.49
N MET A 160 -16.05 -8.22 9.28
CA MET A 160 -15.88 -7.05 8.40
C MET A 160 -17.22 -6.42 8.00
N ALA A 161 -18.26 -7.24 7.82
CA ALA A 161 -19.61 -6.80 7.48
C ALA A 161 -20.42 -6.28 8.69
N ALA A 162 -19.90 -6.33 9.92
CA ALA A 162 -20.60 -5.93 11.14
C ALA A 162 -20.71 -4.40 11.27
N GLU A 163 -21.91 -3.87 11.49
CA GLU A 163 -22.25 -2.43 11.31
C GLU A 163 -21.40 -1.42 12.09
N ASN A 164 -20.84 -1.82 13.24
CA ASN A 164 -20.08 -0.92 14.10
C ASN A 164 -18.71 -1.51 14.39
N TRP A 165 -17.66 -0.92 13.83
CA TRP A 165 -16.29 -1.29 14.16
C TRP A 165 -15.84 -0.56 15.44
N PRO A 166 -15.25 -1.26 16.42
CA PRO A 166 -14.75 -0.63 17.63
C PRO A 166 -13.63 0.35 17.28
N ARG A 167 -13.67 1.54 17.89
CA ARG A 167 -12.65 2.58 17.75
C ARG A 167 -11.94 2.75 19.08
N ILE A 168 -10.61 2.66 19.05
CA ILE A 168 -9.77 2.79 20.23
C ILE A 168 -8.62 3.72 19.90
N THR A 169 -8.32 4.65 20.81
CA THR A 169 -7.11 5.47 20.69
C THR A 169 -5.88 4.60 20.92
N TYR A 170 -4.75 4.97 20.30
CA TYR A 170 -3.48 4.31 20.55
C TYR A 170 -3.12 4.22 22.04
N HIS A 171 -3.32 5.31 22.80
CA HIS A 171 -3.05 5.34 24.25
C HIS A 171 -3.81 4.25 25.02
N HIS A 172 -5.11 4.12 24.76
CA HIS A 172 -5.93 3.09 25.39
C HIS A 172 -5.52 1.68 24.91
N ALA A 173 -5.17 1.51 23.63
CA ALA A 173 -4.76 0.20 23.10
C ALA A 173 -3.52 -0.36 23.81
N ILE A 174 -2.52 0.47 24.13
CA ILE A 174 -1.31 0.04 24.84
C ILE A 174 -1.62 -0.50 26.24
N GLN A 175 -2.69 -0.03 26.89
CA GLN A 175 -3.06 -0.51 28.22
C GLN A 175 -3.59 -1.95 28.22
N HIS A 176 -3.89 -2.52 27.04
CA HIS A 176 -4.40 -3.89 26.85
C HIS A 176 -3.39 -4.83 26.18
N LEU A 177 -2.15 -4.37 25.95
CA LEU A 177 -1.04 -5.17 25.41
C LEU A 177 -0.16 -5.72 26.54
#